data_AF-A0A355DPZ8-F1
#
_entry.id   AF-A0A355DPZ8-F1
#
_cell.length_a   1.000
_cell.length_b   1.000
_cell.length_c   1.000
_cell.angle_alpha   90.00
_cell.angle_beta   90.00
_cell.angle_gamma   90.00
#
_symmetry.space_group_name_H-M   'P 1'
#
loop_
_entity.id
_entity.type
_entity.pdbx_description
1 polymer ?
#
loop_
_entity_poly.entity_id
_entity_poly.type
_entity_poly.pdbx_seq_one_letter_code
_entity_poly.pdbx_strand_id
1 'polypeptide(L)' 'MAKKVVAVIKLALNAGKANPAPPVGPALGQHGVNIM' A
#
# COMPACT_ATOMS: atom_id res chain seq x y z
N MET A 1 -24.14 2.56 4.43
CA MET A 1 -23.30 2.06 5.54
C MET A 1 -21.85 2.32 5.21
N ALA A 2 -21.06 2.89 6.12
CA ALA A 2 -19.63 3.12 5.89
C ALA A 2 -18.88 1.78 5.81
N LYS A 3 -17.94 1.65 4.87
CA LYS A 3 -17.12 0.44 4.74
C LYS A 3 -16.20 0.30 5.95
N LYS A 4 -16.02 -0.92 6.45
CA LYS A 4 -15.06 -1.21 7.53
C LYS A 4 -13.64 -1.02 7.01
N VAL A 5 -12.76 -0.46 7.83
CA VAL A 5 -11.32 -0.36 7.54
C VAL A 5 -10.75 -1.78 7.49
N VAL A 6 -10.13 -2.15 6.38
CA VAL A 6 -9.58 -3.50 6.14
C VAL A 6 -8.14 -3.61 6.65
N ALA A 7 -7.34 -2.57 6.47
CA ALA A 7 -5.96 -2.50 6.95
C ALA A 7 -5.48 -1.04 7.05
N VAL A 8 -4.50 -0.77 7.92
CA VAL A 8 -3.81 0.51 8.04
C VAL A 8 -2.32 0.25 7.85
N ILE A 9 -1.74 0.87 6.83
CA ILE A 9 -0.36 0.63 6.42
C ILE A 9 0.40 1.95 6.54
N LYS A 10 1.54 1.94 7.25
CA LYS A 10 2.41 3.10 7.40
C LYS A 10 3.68 2.86 6.58
N LEU A 11 3.88 3.63 5.52
CA LEU A 11 5.10 3.61 4.72
C LEU A 11 5.78 4.97 4.75
N ALA A 12 7.10 4.96 4.92
CA ALA A 12 7.94 6.13 4.73
C ALA A 12 8.57 6.04 3.34
N LEU A 13 8.19 6.93 2.44
CA LEU A 13 8.69 6.99 1.07
C LEU A 13 8.89 8.45 0.66
N ASN A 14 9.86 8.68 -0.20
CA ASN A 14 10.00 9.98 -0.86
C ASN A 14 8.83 10.20 -1.82
N ALA A 15 8.44 11.46 -2.02
CA ALA A 15 7.39 11.83 -2.98
C ALA A 15 7.70 11.25 -4.37
N GLY A 16 6.68 10.66 -5.02
CA GLY A 16 6.81 10.07 -6.35
C GLY A 16 7.60 8.76 -6.44
N LYS A 17 8.10 8.20 -5.33
CA LYS A 17 8.84 6.91 -5.32
C LYS A 17 7.98 5.70 -4.93
N ALA A 18 6.66 5.78 -5.05
CA ALA A 18 5.80 4.61 -4.86
C ALA A 18 5.92 3.71 -6.10
N ASN A 19 6.62 2.58 -5.97
CA ASN A 19 6.80 1.60 -7.04
C ASN A 19 6.58 0.17 -6.51
N PRO A 20 6.41 -0.85 -7.36
CA PRO A 20 6.16 -2.22 -6.90
C PRO A 20 7.32 -2.90 -6.15
N ALA A 21 8.48 -2.24 -6.00
CA ALA A 21 9.61 -2.82 -5.30
C ALA A 21 9.34 -2.89 -3.77
N PRO A 22 10.06 -3.74 -3.03
CA PRO A 22 10.06 -3.69 -1.58
C PRO A 22 10.45 -2.27 -1.08
N PRO A 23 9.77 -1.72 -0.05
CA PRO A 23 8.76 -2.35 0.80
C PRO A 23 7.30 -2.19 0.32
N VAL A 24 7.04 -1.44 -0.76
CA VAL A 24 5.69 -0.99 -1.15
C VAL A 24 4.86 -2.09 -1.80
N GLY A 25 5.44 -2.81 -2.77
CA GLY A 25 4.76 -3.91 -3.44
C GLY A 25 4.28 -4.99 -2.47
N PRO A 26 5.13 -5.50 -1.57
CA PRO A 26 4.72 -6.45 -0.54
C PRO A 26 3.63 -5.89 0.38
N ALA A 27 3.78 -4.66 0.86
CA ALA A 27 2.84 -4.07 1.82
C ALA A 27 1.44 -3.82 1.22
N LEU A 28 1.37 -3.36 -0.02
CA LEU A 28 0.09 -3.12 -0.70
C LEU A 28 -0.51 -4.41 -1.26
N GLY A 29 0.31 -5.28 -1.84
CA GLY A 29 -0.10 -6.53 -2.46
C GLY A 29 -0.73 -7.52 -1.47
N GLN A 30 -0.22 -7.57 -0.22
CA GLN A 30 -0.82 -8.39 0.85
C GLN A 30 -2.27 -8.02 1.17
N HIS A 31 -2.67 -6.76 0.89
CA HIS A 31 -4.02 -6.27 1.11
C HIS A 31 -4.82 -6.14 -0.19
N GLY A 32 -4.32 -6.69 -1.30
CA GLY A 32 -4.98 -6.63 -2.61
C GLY A 32 -5.04 -5.22 -3.21
N VAL A 33 -4.17 -4.31 -2.75
CA VAL A 33 -4.08 -2.95 -3.28
C VAL A 33 -3.12 -2.94 -4.46
N ASN A 34 -3.62 -2.63 -5.65
CA ASN A 34 -2.81 -2.60 -6.88
C ASN A 34 -1.96 -1.30 -6.96
N ILE A 35 -0.71 -1.42 -7.41
CA ILE A 35 0.26 -0.31 -7.60
C ILE A 35 0.75 -0.20 -9.06
N MET A 36 0.00 -0.79 -10.00
CA MET A 36 0.23 -0.71 -11.45
C MET A 36 -0.88 0.07 -12.13
#